data_AF-A0A2P6P0X0-F1
#
_entry.id   AF-A0A2P6P0X0-F1
#
_cell.length_a   1.000
_cell.length_b   1.000
_cell.length_c   1.000
_cell.angle_alpha   90.00
_cell.angle_beta   90.00
_cell.angle_gamma   90.00
#
_symmetry.space_group_name_H-M   'P 1'
#
loop_
_entity.id
_entity.type
_entity.pdbx_description
1 polymer ?
#
loop_
_entity_poly.entity_id
_entity_poly.type
_entity_poly.pdbx_seq_one_letter_code
_entity_poly.pdbx_strand_id
1 'polypeptide(L)'
;MVKPSAAAMYSHTPEVDCESHIGQDLYTFYFPIEIGDFVVSMWSKTGSLFSVTLYENGTPLSRRDNRIGRLPWSSKLMRSWKEDVYSKPEIDQMVSDLHVIAQKPPTPVGTFVPRVYRSAHR
;
A
#
# COMPACT_ATOMS: atom_id res chain seq x y z
N MET A 1 10.13 9.69 33.90
CA MET A 1 9.28 9.05 32.87
C MET A 1 9.56 9.76 31.55
N VAL A 2 10.46 9.23 30.74
CA VAL A 2 10.90 9.88 29.49
C VAL A 2 9.92 9.47 28.40
N LYS A 3 9.21 10.44 27.82
CA LYS A 3 8.46 10.22 26.58
C LYS A 3 9.44 9.80 25.49
N PRO A 4 9.27 8.66 24.81
CA PRO A 4 10.15 8.31 23.72
C PRO A 4 9.97 9.34 22.59
N SER A 5 11.11 9.84 22.12
CA SER A 5 11.25 10.77 21.01
C SER A 5 10.75 10.13 19.72
N ALA A 6 10.06 10.90 18.88
CA ALA A 6 9.50 10.52 17.58
C ALA A 6 10.57 10.10 16.52
N ALA A 7 11.82 9.92 16.92
CA ALA A 7 12.93 9.52 16.05
C ALA A 7 13.24 8.01 16.08
N ALA A 8 12.50 7.21 16.86
CA ALA A 8 12.50 5.75 16.76
C ALA A 8 11.50 5.26 15.69
N MET A 9 11.33 6.01 14.61
CA MET A 9 10.36 5.72 13.55
C MET A 9 10.84 4.51 12.72
N TYR A 10 10.46 3.34 13.23
CA TYR A 10 10.10 2.16 12.46
C TYR A 10 11.22 1.51 11.64
N SER A 11 12.09 0.75 12.32
CA SER A 11 12.62 -0.47 11.70
C SER A 11 11.46 -1.47 11.60
N HIS A 12 10.59 -1.32 10.61
CA HIS A 12 9.49 -2.24 10.33
C HIS A 12 10.06 -3.50 9.66
N THR A 13 10.85 -4.26 10.41
CA THR A 13 11.10 -5.63 10.00
C THR A 13 9.76 -6.36 10.10
N PRO A 14 9.20 -6.86 8.98
CA PRO A 14 7.91 -7.53 9.04
C PRO A 14 7.99 -8.73 9.97
N GLU A 15 7.04 -8.86 10.88
CA GLU A 15 6.98 -9.98 11.81
C GLU A 15 6.47 -11.22 11.08
N VAL A 16 7.15 -12.35 11.24
CA VAL A 16 6.77 -13.62 10.61
C VAL A 16 5.53 -14.16 11.33
N ASP A 17 4.49 -14.46 10.57
CA ASP A 17 3.28 -15.13 11.06
C ASP A 17 3.47 -16.65 10.97
N CYS A 18 3.74 -17.15 9.76
CA CYS A 18 3.94 -18.57 9.53
C CYS A 18 4.83 -18.85 8.32
N GLU A 19 5.25 -20.10 8.20
CA GLU A 19 5.97 -20.62 7.03
C GLU A 19 5.25 -21.84 6.50
N SER A 20 5.15 -21.97 5.17
CA SER A 20 4.52 -23.11 4.53
C SER A 20 5.28 -23.51 3.28
N HIS A 21 5.32 -24.81 3.01
CA HIS A 21 5.81 -25.33 1.75
C HIS A 21 4.70 -25.30 0.70
N ILE A 22 5.00 -24.78 -0.49
CA ILE A 22 4.12 -24.85 -1.66
C ILE A 22 4.96 -25.47 -2.78
N GLY A 23 4.68 -26.73 -3.10
CA GLY A 23 5.54 -27.51 -3.98
C GLY A 23 6.88 -27.84 -3.31
N GLN A 24 8.00 -27.49 -3.96
CA GLN A 24 9.36 -27.68 -3.43
C GLN A 24 9.91 -26.45 -2.69
N ASP A 25 9.13 -25.37 -2.66
CA ASP A 25 9.58 -24.08 -2.20
C ASP A 25 9.00 -23.74 -0.82
N LEU A 26 9.83 -23.17 0.05
CA LEU A 26 9.41 -22.61 1.33
C LEU A 26 8.97 -21.16 1.14
N TYR A 27 7.81 -20.82 1.69
CA TYR A 27 7.27 -19.48 1.71
C TYR A 27 7.13 -19.01 3.16
N THR A 28 7.57 -17.79 3.43
CA THR A 28 7.40 -17.09 4.70
C THR A 28 6.28 -16.06 4.53
N PHE A 29 5.26 -16.16 5.38
CA PHE A 29 4.14 -15.23 5.44
C PHE A 29 4.33 -14.32 6.65
N TYR A 30 4.02 -13.05 6.48
CA TYR A 30 4.20 -12.05 7.53
C TYR A 30 2.86 -11.52 8.01
N PHE A 31 2.82 -11.05 9.25
CA PHE A 31 1.65 -10.38 9.78
C PHE A 31 1.29 -9.16 8.91
N PRO A 32 0.01 -8.96 8.57
CA PRO A 32 -0.42 -7.78 7.83
C PRO A 32 -0.09 -6.50 8.59
N ILE A 33 0.32 -5.46 7.87
CA ILE A 33 0.53 -4.12 8.43
C ILE A 33 -0.73 -3.31 8.21
N GLU A 34 -1.38 -2.90 9.30
CA GLU A 34 -2.59 -2.07 9.29
C GLU A 34 -2.25 -0.59 9.44
N ILE A 35 -2.79 0.26 8.56
CA ILE A 35 -2.51 1.71 8.52
C ILE A 35 -3.84 2.44 8.24
N GLY A 36 -4.59 2.78 9.29
CA GLY A 36 -5.94 3.31 9.13
C GLY A 36 -6.83 2.29 8.40
N ASP A 37 -7.38 2.66 7.25
CA ASP A 37 -8.22 1.78 6.43
C ASP A 37 -7.41 0.86 5.48
N PHE A 38 -6.09 1.01 5.44
CA PHE A 38 -5.20 0.24 4.57
C PHE A 38 -4.65 -1.01 5.26
N VAL A 39 -4.53 -2.10 4.51
CA VAL A 39 -3.87 -3.34 4.95
C VAL A 39 -2.83 -3.76 3.92
N VAL A 40 -1.58 -3.92 4.37
CA VAL A 40 -0.46 -4.42 3.56
C VAL A 40 -0.21 -5.88 3.91
N SER A 41 -0.58 -6.78 3.02
CA SER A 41 -0.29 -8.22 3.14
C SER A 41 0.96 -8.57 2.35
N MET A 42 1.85 -9.37 2.93
CA MET A 42 3.12 -9.71 2.28
C MET A 42 3.58 -11.14 2.56
N TRP A 43 4.35 -11.68 1.62
CA TRP A 43 5.03 -12.97 1.74
C TRP A 43 6.37 -12.93 0.99
N SER A 44 7.29 -13.82 1.35
CA SER A 44 8.58 -13.96 0.68
C SER A 44 8.94 -15.43 0.46
N LYS A 45 9.73 -15.71 -0.57
CA LYS A 45 10.33 -17.04 -0.82
C LYS A 45 11.78 -17.12 -0.32
N THR A 46 12.52 -16.01 -0.35
CA THR A 46 13.96 -15.96 -0.02
C THR A 46 14.28 -15.09 1.20
N GLY A 47 13.28 -14.46 1.82
CA GLY A 47 13.47 -13.52 2.95
C GLY A 47 14.04 -12.14 2.60
N SER A 48 14.51 -11.94 1.37
CA SER A 48 15.10 -10.66 0.92
C SER A 48 14.14 -9.79 0.09
N LEU A 49 13.16 -10.43 -0.53
CA LEU A 49 12.28 -9.85 -1.54
C LEU A 49 10.84 -10.27 -1.24
N PHE A 50 9.94 -9.29 -1.19
CA PHE A 50 8.58 -9.44 -0.70
C PHE A 50 7.60 -9.29 -1.86
N SER A 51 6.66 -10.22 -1.98
CA SER A 51 5.42 -9.97 -2.72
C SER A 51 4.45 -9.24 -1.81
N VAL A 52 3.72 -8.26 -2.34
CA VAL A 52 2.82 -7.41 -1.57
C VAL A 52 1.46 -7.33 -2.25
N THR A 53 0.41 -7.47 -1.45
CA THR A 53 -0.95 -7.11 -1.84
C THR A 53 -1.46 -6.02 -0.90
N LEU A 54 -1.92 -4.92 -1.47
CA LEU A 54 -2.46 -3.78 -0.75
C LEU A 54 -4.00 -3.80 -0.80
N TYR A 55 -4.64 -3.60 0.34
CA TYR A 55 -6.09 -3.48 0.46
C TYR A 55 -6.45 -2.15 1.11
N GLU A 56 -7.64 -1.66 0.81
CA GLU A 56 -8.31 -0.60 1.57
C GLU A 56 -9.76 -1.01 1.80
N ASN A 57 -10.21 -0.97 3.05
CA ASN A 57 -11.58 -1.39 3.43
C ASN A 57 -11.94 -2.79 2.88
N GLY A 58 -10.99 -3.72 2.93
CA GLY A 58 -11.15 -5.10 2.44
C GLY A 58 -11.11 -5.27 0.90
N THR A 59 -10.95 -4.19 0.13
CA THR A 59 -10.89 -4.25 -1.34
C THR A 59 -9.44 -4.12 -1.83
N PRO A 60 -8.97 -4.97 -2.76
CA PRO A 60 -7.64 -4.83 -3.33
C PRO A 60 -7.46 -3.48 -4.04
N LEU A 61 -6.41 -2.76 -3.66
CA LEU A 61 -6.03 -1.52 -4.31
C LEU A 61 -5.23 -1.79 -5.58
N SER A 62 -5.43 -0.95 -6.58
CA SER A 62 -4.67 -0.98 -7.83
C SER A 62 -3.96 0.35 -8.03
N ARG A 63 -2.91 0.36 -8.86
CA ARG A 63 -2.20 1.59 -9.26
C ARG A 63 -3.10 2.67 -9.87
N ARG A 64 -4.31 2.32 -10.34
CA ARG A 64 -5.27 3.28 -10.89
C ARG A 64 -5.83 4.23 -9.82
N ASP A 65 -5.63 3.93 -8.54
CA ASP A 65 -5.95 4.85 -7.47
C ASP A 65 -5.07 6.10 -7.58
N ASN A 66 -5.71 7.26 -7.68
CA ASN A 66 -5.04 8.55 -7.93
C ASN A 66 -4.13 8.99 -6.78
N ARG A 67 -4.37 8.51 -5.54
CA ARG A 67 -3.59 8.85 -4.35
C ARG A 67 -2.24 8.13 -4.37
N ILE A 68 -2.22 6.89 -4.86
CA ILE A 68 -1.00 6.07 -4.89
C ILE A 68 -0.34 5.98 -6.27
N GLY A 69 -1.07 6.21 -7.37
CA GLY A 69 -0.59 5.92 -8.73
C GLY A 69 0.64 6.73 -9.20
N ARG A 70 0.96 7.80 -8.48
CA ARG A 70 2.18 8.62 -8.69
C ARG A 70 3.36 8.19 -7.84
N LEU A 71 3.16 7.30 -6.87
CA LEU A 71 4.20 6.84 -5.98
C LEU A 71 5.12 5.83 -6.70
N PRO A 72 6.44 5.85 -6.45
CA PRO A 72 7.40 5.00 -7.18
C PRO A 72 7.06 3.50 -7.11
N TRP A 73 6.69 3.03 -5.91
CA TRP A 73 6.38 1.63 -5.63
C TRP A 73 5.05 1.16 -6.23
N SER A 74 4.14 2.08 -6.58
CA SER A 74 2.81 1.75 -7.11
C SER A 74 2.85 1.08 -8.49
N SER A 75 3.94 1.28 -9.22
CA SER A 75 4.16 0.68 -10.55
C SER A 75 4.15 -0.85 -10.52
N LYS A 76 4.58 -1.45 -9.40
CA LYS A 76 4.66 -2.90 -9.17
C LYS A 76 3.33 -3.54 -8.74
N LEU A 77 2.34 -2.77 -8.28
CA LEU A 77 1.04 -3.29 -7.82
C LEU A 77 0.17 -3.92 -8.93
N MET A 78 0.42 -3.62 -10.20
CA MET A 78 -0.49 -4.02 -11.31
C MET A 78 -0.14 -5.33 -12.00
N ARG A 79 0.99 -5.96 -11.65
CA ARG A 79 1.54 -7.06 -12.44
C ARG A 79 1.38 -8.37 -11.68
N SER A 80 0.20 -8.95 -11.80
CA SER A 80 -0.28 -10.06 -10.97
C SER A 80 0.43 -11.41 -11.17
N TRP A 81 1.47 -11.54 -12.00
CA TRP A 81 2.03 -12.86 -12.34
C TRP A 81 3.53 -12.90 -12.63
N LYS A 82 4.21 -11.74 -12.70
CA LYS A 82 5.67 -11.69 -12.83
C LYS A 82 6.20 -11.11 -11.53
N GLU A 83 7.09 -11.87 -10.89
CA GLU A 83 8.26 -11.54 -10.02
C GLU A 83 8.52 -10.09 -9.58
N ASP A 84 7.52 -9.22 -9.52
CA ASP A 84 7.63 -7.84 -9.09
C ASP A 84 7.62 -7.85 -7.57
N VAL A 85 8.82 -8.05 -7.07
CA VAL A 85 9.11 -8.10 -5.65
C VAL A 85 9.60 -6.73 -5.16
N TYR A 86 9.27 -6.47 -3.91
CA TYR A 86 9.64 -5.28 -3.17
C TYR A 86 10.84 -5.61 -2.29
N SER A 87 11.81 -4.71 -2.25
CA SER A 87 12.87 -4.74 -1.24
C SER A 87 12.37 -4.16 0.07
N LYS A 88 13.03 -4.47 1.20
CA LYS A 88 12.70 -3.89 2.51
C LYS A 88 12.59 -2.35 2.50
N PRO A 89 13.54 -1.60 1.90
CA PRO A 89 13.42 -0.14 1.80
C PRO A 89 12.18 0.34 1.02
N GLU A 90 11.73 -0.42 0.02
CA GLU A 90 10.49 -0.10 -0.70
C GLU A 90 9.25 -0.35 0.15
N ILE A 91 9.26 -1.40 0.99
CA ILE A 91 8.20 -1.63 1.98
C ILE A 91 8.14 -0.48 2.98
N ASP A 92 9.29 -0.07 3.52
CA ASP A 92 9.37 1.04 4.47
C ASP A 92 8.84 2.35 3.84
N GLN A 93 9.21 2.63 2.59
CA GLN A 93 8.67 3.78 1.85
C GLN A 93 7.16 3.66 1.61
N MET A 94 6.67 2.47 1.25
CA MET A 94 5.23 2.23 1.05
C MET A 94 4.43 2.50 2.32
N VAL A 95 4.89 1.96 3.46
CA VAL A 95 4.25 2.16 4.76
C VAL A 95 4.24 3.65 5.14
N SER A 96 5.34 4.35 4.91
CA SER A 96 5.45 5.79 5.16
C SER A 96 4.45 6.60 4.31
N ASP A 97 4.38 6.33 3.00
CA ASP A 97 3.47 7.02 2.09
C ASP A 97 2.00 6.76 2.45
N LEU A 98 1.66 5.52 2.83
CA LEU A 98 0.31 5.14 3.24
C LEU A 98 -0.11 5.85 4.54
N HIS A 99 0.79 6.03 5.51
CA HIS A 99 0.50 6.84 6.70
C HIS A 99 0.13 8.28 6.33
N VAL A 100 0.86 8.89 5.40
CA VAL A 100 0.57 10.25 4.93
C VAL A 100 -0.78 10.32 4.21
N ILE A 101 -1.14 9.28 3.46
CA ILE A 101 -2.42 9.21 2.75
C ILE A 101 -3.58 9.00 3.73
N ALA A 102 -3.44 8.11 4.71
CA ALA A 102 -4.45 7.81 5.72
C ALA A 102 -4.78 9.03 6.59
N GLN A 103 -3.83 9.94 6.79
CA GLN A 103 -4.04 11.18 7.54
C GLN A 103 -4.76 12.28 6.74
N LYS A 104 -4.85 12.16 5.41
CA LYS A 104 -5.57 13.15 4.61
C LYS A 104 -7.07 12.90 4.72
N PRO A 105 -7.89 13.93 4.99
CA PRO A 105 -9.34 13.78 4.95
C PRO A 105 -9.76 13.31 3.55
N PRO A 106 -10.81 12.47 3.43
CA PRO A 106 -11.28 12.00 2.15
C PRO A 106 -11.55 13.21 1.26
N THR A 107 -10.88 13.25 0.10
CA THR A 107 -11.15 14.27 -0.91
C THR A 107 -12.65 14.32 -1.15
N PRO A 108 -13.31 15.48 -0.99
CA PRO A 108 -14.75 15.57 -1.25
C PRO A 108 -14.98 15.11 -2.69
N VAL A 109 -15.77 14.04 -2.83
CA VAL A 109 -16.23 13.55 -4.13
C VAL A 109 -16.86 14.74 -4.81
N GLY A 110 -16.27 15.15 -5.94
CA GLY A 110 -16.52 16.45 -6.56
C GLY A 110 -18.00 16.78 -6.58
N THR A 111 -18.35 17.92 -5.97
CA THR A 111 -19.62 18.60 -6.22
C THR A 111 -19.82 18.63 -7.72
N PHE A 112 -20.81 17.87 -8.19
CA PHE A 112 -21.25 17.89 -9.58
C PHE A 112 -21.76 19.30 -9.81
N VAL A 113 -20.92 20.20 -10.33
CA VAL A 113 -21.36 21.52 -10.77
C VAL A 113 -22.05 21.26 -12.11
N PRO A 114 -23.38 21.36 -12.22
CA PRO A 114 -24.03 21.21 -13.51
C PRO A 114 -23.48 22.28 -14.44
N ARG A 115 -22.87 21.86 -15.56
CA ARG A 115 -22.52 22.78 -16.65
C ARG A 115 -23.81 23.42 -17.14
N VAL A 116 -24.05 24.67 -16.76
CA VAL A 116 -25.08 25.50 -17.37
C VAL A 116 -24.68 25.71 -18.83
N TYR A 117 -25.30 24.96 -19.74
CA TYR A 117 -25.23 25.23 -21.17
C TYR A 117 -25.87 26.60 -21.41
N ARG A 118 -25.05 27.62 -21.67
CA ARG A 118 -25.53 28.87 -22.25
C ARG A 118 -25.89 28.58 -23.71
N SER A 119 -27.16 28.36 -23.98
CA SER A 119 -27.69 28.44 -25.34
C SER A 119 -27.54 29.87 -25.83
N ALA A 120 -26.71 30.05 -26.86
CA ALA A 120 -26.60 31.31 -27.57
C ALA A 120 -27.86 31.47 -28.44
N HIS A 121 -28.63 32.52 -28.17
CA HIS A 121 -29.69 33.00 -29.05
C HIS A 121 -29.11 33.41 -30.41
N ARG A 122 -29.76 32.95 -31.48
CA ARG A 122 -29.91 33.69 -32.74
C ARG A 122 -31.32 33.49 -33.26
#